data_AF-A0A6P0ILR8-F1
#
_entry.id   AF-A0A6P0ILR8-F1
#
_cell.length_a   1.000
_cell.length_b   1.000
_cell.length_c   1.000
_cell.angle_alpha   90.00
_cell.angle_beta   90.00
_cell.angle_gamma   90.00
#
_symmetry.space_group_name_H-M   'P 1'
#
loop_
_entity.id
_entity.type
_entity.pdbx_description
1 polymer ?
#
loop_
_entity_poly.entity_id
_entity_poly.type
_entity_poly.pdbx_seq_one_letter_code
_entity_poly.pdbx_strand_id
1 'polypeptide(L)'
;GSVGNVHPYLEERLQRKERIMGCGHRVYKVKDPRATILQNLAEQLFKESGTDKYYDIALELEKAVEEKLGHKGIYPNVDFYSGLVYRKLGIPSDLFTPVFAIARVAGWLAHWKEQLAVNRIFRPTQVYTGTHDAPYIPMEAR
;
A
#
# COMPACT_ATOMS: atom_id res chain seq x y z
N GLY A 1 20.86 -5.30 -0.94
CA GLY A 1 20.00 -5.61 0.22
C GLY A 1 20.38 -6.99 0.71
N SER A 2 20.50 -7.16 2.03
CA SER A 2 20.77 -8.44 2.69
C SER A 2 19.87 -8.54 3.92
N VAL A 3 19.65 -9.76 4.40
CA VAL A 3 18.84 -10.03 5.60
C VAL A 3 19.43 -9.30 6.81
N GLY A 4 20.75 -9.29 6.97
CA GLY A 4 21.43 -8.61 8.07
C GLY A 4 21.23 -7.08 8.11
N ASN A 5 20.87 -6.45 6.98
CA ASN A 5 20.62 -5.01 6.92
C ASN A 5 19.16 -4.63 7.20
N VAL A 6 18.26 -5.59 7.45
CA VAL A 6 16.84 -5.31 7.68
C VAL A 6 16.61 -4.51 8.96
N HIS A 7 17.19 -4.95 10.08
CA HIS A 7 17.02 -4.27 11.37
C HIS A 7 17.60 -2.85 11.36
N PRO A 8 18.86 -2.63 10.93
CA PRO A 8 19.41 -1.27 10.81
C PRO A 8 18.56 -0.35 9.91
N TYR A 9 18.10 -0.88 8.77
CA TYR A 9 17.24 -0.13 7.85
C TYR A 9 15.91 0.25 8.51
N LEU A 10 15.26 -0.70 9.19
CA LEU A 10 13.99 -0.45 9.86
C LEU A 10 14.15 0.60 10.96
N GLU A 11 15.19 0.49 11.79
CA GLU A 11 15.44 1.46 12.86
C GLU A 11 15.70 2.87 12.33
N GLU A 12 16.51 3.01 11.28
CA GLU A 12 16.76 4.31 10.63
C GLU A 12 15.45 4.94 10.12
N ARG A 13 14.61 4.17 9.42
CA ARG A 13 13.31 4.63 8.92
C ARG A 13 12.38 5.06 10.04
N LEU A 14 12.33 4.29 11.13
CA LEU A 14 11.50 4.59 12.29
C LEU A 14 11.96 5.86 13.02
N GLN A 15 13.27 6.06 13.17
CA GLN A 15 13.84 7.29 13.74
C GLN A 15 13.47 8.52 12.92
N ARG A 16 13.45 8.38 11.58
CA ARG A 16 13.01 9.44 10.65
C ARG A 16 11.49 9.59 10.54
N LYS A 17 10.71 8.76 11.26
CA LYS A 17 9.24 8.72 11.19
C LYS A 17 8.71 8.44 9.78
N GLU A 18 9.47 7.69 8.99
CA GLU A 18 9.10 7.31 7.63
C GLU A 18 8.21 6.06 7.63
N ARG A 19 7.41 5.91 6.57
CA ARG A 19 6.53 4.76 6.42
C ARG A 19 7.30 3.56 5.86
N ILE A 20 6.96 2.37 6.34
CA ILE A 20 7.45 1.11 5.79
C ILE A 20 6.50 0.67 4.68
N MET A 21 7.02 0.58 3.45
CA MET A 21 6.22 0.24 2.27
C MET A 21 5.64 -1.17 2.38
N GLY A 22 4.38 -1.33 1.98
CA GLY A 22 3.65 -2.60 2.12
C GLY A 22 3.22 -2.92 3.56
N CYS A 23 3.40 -2.02 4.52
CA CYS A 23 2.95 -2.22 5.90
C CYS A 23 1.91 -1.17 6.30
N GLY A 24 0.96 -1.61 7.13
CA GLY A 24 -0.15 -0.81 7.60
C GLY A 24 -1.36 -0.86 6.68
N HIS A 25 -2.54 -0.81 7.31
CA HIS A 25 -3.82 -0.82 6.61
C HIS A 25 -4.83 0.07 7.34
N ARG A 26 -5.74 0.69 6.60
CA ARG A 26 -6.77 1.56 7.20
C ARG A 26 -7.74 0.76 8.08
N VAL A 27 -8.18 -0.38 7.55
CA VAL A 27 -9.13 -1.31 8.19
C VAL A 27 -8.42 -2.34 9.08
N TYR A 28 -7.56 -3.19 8.53
CA TYR A 28 -6.86 -4.23 9.30
C TYR A 28 -5.86 -3.67 10.32
N LYS A 29 -5.87 -4.26 11.52
CA LYS A 29 -4.90 -4.06 12.62
C LYS A 29 -4.13 -5.34 12.96
N VAL A 30 -4.17 -6.29 12.03
CA VAL A 30 -3.50 -7.59 12.03
C VAL A 30 -2.98 -7.83 10.62
N LYS A 31 -2.22 -8.90 10.40
CA LYS A 31 -1.78 -9.30 9.05
C LYS A 31 -2.98 -9.41 8.11
N ASP A 32 -2.87 -8.73 6.97
CA ASP A 32 -3.93 -8.73 5.96
C ASP A 32 -4.12 -10.16 5.41
N PRO A 33 -5.34 -10.71 5.41
CA PRO A 33 -5.57 -12.08 4.94
C PRO A 33 -5.12 -12.27 3.49
N ARG A 34 -5.16 -11.22 2.66
CA ARG A 34 -4.70 -11.27 1.27
C ARG A 34 -3.18 -11.34 1.17
N ALA A 35 -2.46 -10.76 2.12
CA ALA A 35 -1.01 -10.88 2.20
C ALA A 35 -0.60 -12.34 2.47
N THR A 36 -1.31 -13.01 3.37
CA THR A 36 -1.10 -14.45 3.65
C THR A 36 -1.35 -15.31 2.41
N ILE A 37 -2.44 -15.05 1.68
CA ILE A 37 -2.75 -15.78 0.44
C ILE A 37 -1.63 -15.56 -0.61
N LEU A 38 -1.18 -14.32 -0.80
CA LEU A 38 -0.11 -14.01 -1.74
C LEU A 38 1.24 -14.60 -1.33
N GLN A 39 1.55 -14.65 -0.03
CA GLN A 39 2.75 -15.31 0.47
C GLN A 39 2.74 -16.80 0.12
N ASN A 40 1.63 -17.50 0.37
CA ASN A 40 1.50 -18.91 0.00
C ASN A 40 1.67 -19.13 -1.51
N LEU A 41 1.09 -18.25 -2.34
CA LEU A 41 1.26 -18.30 -3.79
C LEU A 41 2.71 -18.06 -4.20
N ALA A 42 3.40 -17.11 -3.57
CA ALA A 42 4.82 -16.87 -3.81
C ALA A 42 5.66 -18.11 -3.49
N GLU A 43 5.40 -18.76 -2.35
CA GLU A 43 6.09 -20.00 -1.96
C GLU A 43 5.83 -21.15 -2.93
N GLN A 44 4.61 -21.28 -3.45
CA GLN A 44 4.29 -22.26 -4.50
C GLN A 44 5.09 -21.98 -5.77
N LEU A 45 5.09 -20.73 -6.24
CA LEU A 45 5.87 -20.32 -7.43
C LEU A 45 7.37 -20.57 -7.23
N PHE A 46 7.91 -20.32 -6.04
CA PHE A 46 9.32 -20.53 -5.73
C PHE A 46 9.74 -21.99 -5.74
N LYS A 47 8.84 -22.93 -5.42
CA LYS A 47 9.12 -24.37 -5.53
C LYS A 47 9.34 -24.81 -6.96
N GLU A 48 8.62 -24.20 -7.92
CA GLU A 48 8.67 -24.58 -9.33
C GLU A 48 9.77 -23.84 -10.10
N SER A 49 10.02 -22.59 -9.76
CA SER A 49 10.86 -21.68 -10.56
C SER A 49 12.08 -21.15 -9.81
N GLY A 50 12.33 -21.65 -8.59
CA GLY A 50 13.41 -21.21 -7.69
C GLY A 50 13.03 -20.00 -6.84
N THR A 51 13.74 -19.80 -5.72
CA THR A 51 13.44 -18.71 -4.79
C THR A 51 13.81 -17.33 -5.34
N ASP A 52 13.15 -16.28 -4.85
CA ASP A 52 13.58 -14.92 -5.09
C ASP A 52 14.60 -14.49 -4.02
N LYS A 53 15.71 -13.89 -4.44
CA LYS A 53 16.74 -13.35 -3.53
C LYS A 53 16.20 -12.31 -2.52
N TYR A 54 15.05 -11.71 -2.80
CA TYR A 54 14.40 -10.76 -1.92
C TYR A 54 13.40 -11.40 -0.95
N TYR A 55 13.08 -12.70 -1.10
CA TYR A 55 12.10 -13.35 -0.24
C TYR A 55 12.56 -13.44 1.21
N ASP A 56 13.81 -13.86 1.45
CA ASP A 56 14.36 -13.94 2.81
C ASP A 56 14.43 -12.56 3.47
N ILE A 57 14.69 -11.52 2.67
CA ILE A 57 14.69 -10.12 3.13
C ILE A 57 13.27 -9.69 3.53
N ALA A 58 12.26 -10.05 2.72
CA ALA A 58 10.87 -9.73 3.01
C ALA A 58 10.35 -10.46 4.26
N LEU A 59 10.73 -11.73 4.45
CA LEU A 59 10.41 -12.50 5.65
C LEU A 59 11.00 -11.89 6.91
N GLU A 60 12.28 -11.50 6.87
CA GLU A 60 12.92 -10.87 8.01
C GLU A 60 12.32 -9.48 8.28
N LEU A 61 11.98 -8.72 7.23
CA LEU A 61 11.35 -7.42 7.38
C LEU A 61 9.94 -7.54 7.97
N GLU A 62 9.15 -8.55 7.57
CA GLU A 62 7.86 -8.84 8.18
C GLU A 62 8.00 -9.07 9.70
N LYS A 63 8.92 -9.96 10.11
CA LYS A 63 9.17 -10.25 11.53
C LYS A 63 9.59 -9.02 12.31
N ALA A 64 10.55 -8.26 11.78
CA ALA A 64 11.05 -7.05 12.42
C ALA A 64 9.97 -5.96 12.54
N VAL A 65 9.12 -5.82 11.52
CA VAL A 65 7.97 -4.89 11.57
C VAL A 65 6.94 -5.35 12.61
N GLU A 66 6.62 -6.63 12.67
CA GLU A 66 5.69 -7.17 13.67
C GLU A 66 6.21 -6.94 15.10
N GLU A 67 7.49 -7.21 15.35
CA GLU A 67 8.13 -6.96 16.64
C GLU A 67 8.07 -5.47 17.05
N LYS A 68 8.47 -4.56 16.14
CA LYS A 68 8.63 -3.14 16.45
C LYS A 68 7.34 -2.33 16.33
N LEU A 69 6.39 -2.76 15.51
CA LEU A 69 5.19 -1.97 15.14
C LEU A 69 3.87 -2.75 15.26
N GLY A 70 3.89 -4.06 15.54
CA GLY A 70 2.68 -4.86 15.74
C GLY A 70 1.80 -4.32 16.87
N HIS A 71 2.41 -3.83 17.95
CA HIS A 71 1.69 -3.17 19.06
C HIS A 71 0.94 -1.87 18.63
N LYS A 72 1.29 -1.29 17.48
CA LYS A 72 0.59 -0.15 16.86
C LYS A 72 -0.46 -0.58 15.83
N GLY A 73 -0.70 -1.88 15.68
CA GLY A 73 -1.60 -2.44 14.66
C GLY A 73 -1.05 -2.32 13.24
N ILE A 74 0.27 -2.26 13.06
CA ILE A 74 0.93 -2.15 11.76
C ILE A 74 1.49 -3.50 11.37
N TYR A 75 0.93 -4.07 10.31
CA TYR A 75 1.27 -5.38 9.78
C TYR A 75 1.39 -5.33 8.25
N PRO A 76 2.03 -6.31 7.61
CA PRO A 76 2.05 -6.41 6.15
C PRO A 76 0.65 -6.42 5.54
N ASN A 77 0.49 -5.66 4.47
CA ASN A 77 -0.72 -5.61 3.65
C ASN A 77 -0.51 -6.39 2.34
N VAL A 78 -1.56 -6.46 1.52
CA VAL A 78 -1.53 -7.16 0.22
C VAL A 78 -0.36 -6.75 -0.69
N ASP A 79 0.07 -5.49 -0.63
CA ASP A 79 1.11 -4.96 -1.52
C ASP A 79 2.48 -5.55 -1.17
N PHE A 80 2.71 -5.94 0.09
CA PHE A 80 4.00 -6.43 0.60
C PHE A 80 4.55 -7.64 -0.18
N TYR A 81 3.69 -8.64 -0.43
CA TYR A 81 4.08 -9.85 -1.18
C TYR A 81 3.74 -9.77 -2.66
N SER A 82 2.80 -8.91 -3.06
CA SER A 82 2.38 -8.80 -4.47
C SER A 82 3.53 -8.51 -5.43
N GLY A 83 4.46 -7.64 -5.04
CA GLY A 83 5.62 -7.28 -5.86
C GLY A 83 6.58 -8.45 -6.08
N LEU A 84 6.75 -9.33 -5.08
CA LEU A 84 7.57 -10.54 -5.22
C LEU A 84 6.92 -11.53 -6.17
N VAL A 85 5.59 -11.71 -6.08
CA VAL A 85 4.84 -12.56 -7.00
C VAL A 85 4.97 -12.05 -8.44
N TYR A 86 4.65 -10.77 -8.69
CA TYR A 86 4.72 -10.20 -10.04
C TYR A 86 6.13 -10.22 -10.63
N ARG A 87 7.13 -9.89 -9.81
CA ARG A 87 8.54 -10.00 -10.21
C ARG A 87 8.91 -11.42 -10.59
N LYS A 88 8.44 -12.41 -9.83
CA LYS A 88 8.72 -13.83 -10.12
C LYS A 88 8.04 -14.30 -11.40
N LEU A 89 6.86 -13.76 -11.71
CA LEU A 89 6.17 -13.95 -12.98
C LEU A 89 6.83 -13.21 -14.16
N GLY A 90 7.94 -12.49 -13.94
CA GLY A 90 8.64 -11.74 -14.99
C GLY A 90 7.93 -10.46 -15.42
N ILE A 91 6.96 -9.98 -14.64
CA ILE A 91 6.23 -8.76 -14.94
C ILE A 91 7.12 -7.55 -14.59
N PRO A 92 7.33 -6.61 -15.52
CA PRO A 92 8.00 -5.34 -15.26
C PRO A 92 7.32 -4.55 -14.13
N SER A 93 8.10 -3.87 -13.26
CA SER A 93 7.56 -3.22 -12.05
C SER A 93 6.65 -2.02 -12.34
N ASP A 94 6.84 -1.36 -13.48
CA ASP A 94 5.96 -0.32 -14.00
C ASP A 94 4.57 -0.87 -14.40
N LEU A 95 4.45 -2.19 -14.62
CA LEU A 95 3.19 -2.86 -14.94
C LEU A 95 2.44 -3.42 -13.71
N PHE A 96 2.98 -3.29 -12.49
CA PHE A 96 2.30 -3.79 -11.28
C PHE A 96 0.95 -3.10 -11.05
N THR A 97 0.88 -1.78 -11.21
CA THR A 97 -0.38 -1.02 -11.06
C THR A 97 -1.39 -1.34 -12.17
N PRO A 98 -1.01 -1.46 -13.45
CA PRO A 98 -1.88 -2.00 -14.49
C PRO A 98 -2.48 -3.37 -14.17
N VAL A 99 -1.66 -4.33 -13.69
CA VAL A 99 -2.15 -5.67 -13.30
C VAL A 99 -3.17 -5.59 -12.17
N PHE A 100 -2.90 -4.75 -11.17
CA PHE A 100 -3.87 -4.48 -10.10
C PHE A 100 -5.18 -3.90 -10.64
N ALA A 101 -5.12 -2.96 -11.59
CA ALA A 101 -6.30 -2.34 -12.19
C ALA A 101 -7.15 -3.35 -12.97
N ILE A 102 -6.51 -4.28 -13.71
CA ILE A 102 -7.21 -5.37 -14.41
C ILE A 102 -8.03 -6.22 -13.43
N ALA A 103 -7.47 -6.56 -12.26
CA ALA A 103 -8.22 -7.29 -11.25
C ALA A 103 -9.33 -6.42 -10.61
N ARG A 104 -9.05 -5.14 -10.35
CA ARG A 104 -9.96 -4.25 -9.61
C ARG A 104 -11.14 -3.75 -10.44
N VAL A 105 -11.03 -3.71 -11.77
CA VAL A 105 -12.10 -3.21 -12.66
C VAL A 105 -13.42 -3.94 -12.47
N ALA A 106 -13.40 -5.24 -12.18
CA ALA A 106 -14.60 -6.02 -11.89
C ALA A 106 -15.35 -5.46 -10.66
N GLY A 107 -14.61 -5.12 -9.60
CA GLY A 107 -15.17 -4.50 -8.40
C GLY A 107 -15.65 -3.06 -8.63
N TRP A 108 -14.93 -2.27 -9.43
CA TRP A 108 -15.36 -0.92 -9.80
C TRP A 108 -16.67 -0.94 -10.58
N LEU A 109 -16.81 -1.84 -11.56
CA LEU A 109 -18.03 -1.98 -12.35
C LEU A 109 -19.20 -2.51 -11.51
N ALA A 110 -18.94 -3.44 -10.58
CA ALA A 110 -19.95 -3.92 -9.65
C ALA A 110 -20.50 -2.79 -8.76
N HIS A 111 -19.60 -2.04 -8.10
CA HIS A 111 -20.01 -0.90 -7.27
C HIS A 111 -20.68 0.21 -8.08
N TRP A 112 -20.24 0.45 -9.32
CA TRP A 112 -20.91 1.41 -10.19
C TRP A 112 -22.34 0.96 -10.52
N LYS A 113 -22.53 -0.32 -10.83
CA LYS A 113 -23.86 -0.88 -11.08
C LYS A 113 -24.76 -0.81 -9.84
N GLU A 114 -24.23 -1.10 -8.65
CA GLU A 114 -24.94 -0.92 -7.37
C GLU A 114 -25.38 0.54 -7.16
N GLN A 115 -24.47 1.49 -7.41
CA GLN A 115 -24.77 2.91 -7.31
C GLN A 115 -25.86 3.35 -8.31
N LEU A 116 -25.85 2.84 -9.54
CA LEU A 116 -26.88 3.16 -10.54
C LEU A 116 -28.28 2.69 -10.11
N ALA A 117 -28.37 1.58 -9.37
CA ALA A 117 -29.66 1.06 -8.87
C ALA A 117 -30.26 1.93 -7.75
N VAL A 118 -29.42 2.55 -6.92
CA VAL A 118 -29.83 3.44 -5.81
C VAL A 118 -29.08 4.78 -5.93
N ASN A 119 -29.33 5.48 -7.05
CA ASN A 119 -28.48 6.59 -7.44
C ASN A 119 -28.65 7.81 -6.52
N ARG A 120 -27.52 8.26 -5.95
CA ARG A 120 -27.39 9.51 -5.20
C ARG A 120 -26.18 10.28 -5.70
N ILE A 121 -26.35 11.57 -5.97
CA ILE A 121 -25.25 12.45 -6.37
C ILE A 121 -24.25 12.63 -5.22
N PHE A 122 -22.95 12.49 -5.53
CA PHE A 122 -21.87 12.84 -4.62
C PHE A 122 -21.56 14.34 -4.77
N ARG A 123 -22.02 15.14 -3.80
CA ARG A 123 -21.77 16.59 -3.75
C ARG A 123 -21.26 16.99 -2.36
N PRO A 124 -19.99 16.72 -2.03
CA PRO A 124 -19.40 17.17 -0.77
C PRO A 124 -19.30 18.70 -0.73
N THR A 125 -19.46 19.29 0.44
CA THR A 125 -19.19 20.70 0.70
C THR A 125 -17.76 20.89 1.21
N GLN A 126 -17.28 22.14 1.20
CA GLN A 126 -15.98 22.50 1.76
C GLN A 126 -16.16 23.59 2.82
N VAL A 127 -15.26 23.60 3.81
CA VAL A 127 -15.18 24.66 4.81
C VAL A 127 -14.22 25.71 4.30
N TYR A 128 -14.70 26.92 4.04
CA TYR A 128 -13.87 28.04 3.62
C TYR A 128 -13.13 28.63 4.83
N THR A 129 -11.81 28.77 4.74
CA THR A 129 -10.93 29.30 5.81
C THR A 129 -10.13 30.52 5.34
N GLY A 130 -10.44 31.05 4.15
CA GLY A 130 -9.79 32.24 3.61
C GLY A 130 -10.32 33.53 4.23
N THR A 131 -9.71 34.64 3.84
CA THR A 131 -10.16 35.97 4.25
C THR A 131 -11.49 36.32 3.57
N HIS A 132 -12.50 36.63 4.37
CA HIS A 132 -13.75 37.18 3.86
C HIS A 132 -13.62 38.68 3.60
N ASP A 133 -14.34 39.17 2.59
CA ASP A 133 -14.51 40.59 2.31
C ASP A 133 -13.20 41.39 2.20
N ALA A 134 -12.14 40.74 1.70
CA ALA A 134 -10.85 41.40 1.48
C ALA A 134 -11.05 42.60 0.53
N PRO A 135 -10.68 43.82 0.94
CA PRO A 135 -10.83 44.99 0.10
C PRO A 135 -9.93 44.84 -1.13
N TYR A 136 -10.44 45.22 -2.30
CA TYR A 136 -9.65 45.28 -3.51
C TYR A 136 -8.57 46.36 -3.38
N ILE A 137 -7.31 45.99 -3.58
CA ILE A 137 -6.18 46.94 -3.59
C ILE A 137 -5.77 47.20 -5.06
N PRO A 138 -5.93 48.45 -5.56
CA PRO A 138 -5.45 48.85 -6.89
C PRO A 138 -3.99 48.52 -7.08
N MET A 139 -3.58 48.23 -8.32
CA MET A 139 -2.26 47.65 -8.61
C MET A 139 -1.12 48.54 -8.12
N GLU A 140 -1.29 49.85 -8.18
CA GLU A 140 -0.34 50.89 -7.80
C GLU A 140 -0.16 51.00 -6.27
N ALA A 141 -1.05 50.39 -5.49
CA ALA A 141 -1.13 50.48 -4.03
C ALA A 141 -0.95 49.13 -3.31
N ARG A 142 -0.54 48.08 -4.04
CA ARG A 142 -0.25 46.75 -3.49
C ARG A 142 1.12 46.67 -2.84
#